data_AF-A0A3P9PSA5-F1
#
_entry.id   AF-A0A3P9PSA5-F1
#
_cell.length_a   1.000
_cell.length_b   1.000
_cell.length_c   1.000
_cell.angle_alpha   90.00
_cell.angle_beta   90.00
_cell.angle_gamma   90.00
#
_symmetry.space_group_name_H-M   'P 1'
#
loop_
_entity.id
_entity.type
_entity.pdbx_description
1 polymer ?
#
loop_
_entity_poly.entity_id
_entity_poly.type
_entity_poly.pdbx_seq_one_letter_code
_entity_poly.pdbx_strand_id
1 'polypeptide(L)'
;WRQCTDQQLYQAELDHVPAAFADGSQWSGERRGRRVLTVRTDSPGRHAEIRAAYIGTLLVVRQSGRSLGLSVRSPRGVLEAFHPDHDLQLCVWGCPASHRVDALRTPPHAAGAAEAHCAALLPTRDVYYHACVFDLTASGDLNSSGAAVGALQDARSMTGSGQGVHLLPVAAAGPAGPRQPLVPLSILGLQLLLLCLE
;
A
#
# COMPACT_ATOMS: atom_id res chain seq x y z
N TRP A 1 4.08 20.66 22.38
CA TRP A 1 3.07 20.15 21.44
C TRP A 1 2.74 21.27 20.47
N ARG A 2 3.14 21.18 19.21
CA ARG A 2 2.73 22.16 18.18
C ARG A 2 1.64 21.46 17.37
N GLN A 3 0.37 21.81 17.60
CA GLN A 3 -0.72 21.35 16.74
C GLN A 3 -0.46 21.89 15.32
N CYS A 4 -0.13 21.00 14.40
CA CYS A 4 0.11 21.36 13.00
C CYS A 4 -1.19 21.56 12.22
N THR A 5 -2.28 20.94 12.68
CA THR A 5 -3.62 20.95 12.06
C THR A 5 -4.65 20.48 13.08
N ASP A 6 -5.90 20.88 12.88
CA ASP A 6 -7.04 20.26 13.54
C ASP A 6 -7.31 18.88 12.95
N GLN A 7 -8.08 18.06 13.66
CA GLN A 7 -8.54 16.78 13.16
C GLN A 7 -9.42 16.99 11.93
N GLN A 8 -9.15 16.21 10.88
CA GLN A 8 -9.86 16.27 9.61
C GLN A 8 -10.40 14.90 9.23
N LEU A 9 -11.60 14.88 8.65
CA LEU A 9 -12.27 13.68 8.17
C LEU A 9 -12.39 13.75 6.65
N TYR A 10 -11.92 12.71 5.97
CA TYR A 10 -12.17 12.50 4.55
C TYR A 10 -13.00 11.23 4.36
N GLN A 11 -14.06 11.32 3.57
CA GLN A 11 -14.91 10.19 3.22
C GLN A 11 -15.22 10.23 1.73
N ALA A 12 -15.20 9.06 1.09
CA ALA A 12 -15.55 8.89 -0.30
C ALA A 12 -16.43 7.64 -0.43
N GLU A 13 -17.36 7.70 -1.37
CA GLU A 13 -18.28 6.62 -1.70
C GLU A 13 -18.29 6.42 -3.21
N LEU A 14 -18.91 5.34 -3.67
CA LEU A 14 -19.11 5.15 -5.11
C LEU A 14 -19.92 6.33 -5.66
N ASP A 15 -19.47 6.82 -6.81
CA ASP A 15 -19.96 8.00 -7.52
C ASP A 15 -19.82 9.33 -6.77
N HIS A 16 -19.12 9.31 -5.62
CA HIS A 16 -18.85 10.48 -4.80
C HIS A 16 -17.44 10.44 -4.19
N VAL A 17 -16.45 10.82 -4.99
CA VAL A 17 -15.09 11.09 -4.51
C VAL A 17 -14.86 12.61 -4.41
N PRO A 18 -15.04 13.22 -3.23
CA PRO A 18 -14.98 14.68 -3.08
C PRO A 18 -13.54 15.20 -3.10
N ALA A 19 -13.39 16.43 -3.57
CA ALA A 19 -12.13 17.18 -3.54
C ALA A 19 -11.98 18.04 -2.26
N ALA A 20 -12.65 17.64 -1.19
CA ALA A 20 -12.72 18.35 0.08
C ALA A 20 -12.84 17.35 1.25
N PHE A 21 -12.56 17.82 2.45
CA PHE A 21 -12.89 17.14 3.70
C PHE A 21 -14.40 17.20 3.96
N ALA A 22 -14.88 16.43 4.95
CA ALA A 22 -16.29 16.35 5.31
C ALA A 22 -16.88 17.71 5.75
N ASP A 23 -16.05 18.63 6.24
CA ASP A 23 -16.42 20.00 6.59
C ASP A 23 -16.48 20.96 5.36
N GLY A 24 -16.21 20.44 4.15
CA GLY A 24 -16.16 21.21 2.91
C GLY A 24 -14.83 21.94 2.66
N SER A 25 -13.89 21.89 3.61
CA SER A 25 -12.58 22.52 3.44
C SER A 25 -11.69 21.72 2.49
N GLN A 26 -10.87 22.41 1.70
CA GLN A 26 -9.90 21.76 0.79
C GLN A 26 -8.51 21.65 1.42
N TRP A 27 -8.33 22.22 2.61
CA TRP A 27 -7.06 22.24 3.31
C TRP A 27 -7.27 22.51 4.80
N SER A 28 -6.33 22.05 5.62
CA SER A 28 -6.28 22.36 7.04
C SER A 28 -4.83 22.50 7.51
N GLY A 29 -4.63 23.36 8.50
CA GLY A 29 -3.32 23.68 9.04
C GLY A 29 -2.41 24.48 8.10
N GLU A 30 -1.62 25.37 8.69
CA GLU A 30 -0.63 26.17 7.97
C GLU A 30 0.67 26.26 8.76
N ARG A 31 1.80 26.15 8.07
CA ARG A 31 3.13 26.33 8.65
C ARG A 31 4.00 27.16 7.71
N ARG A 32 4.43 28.34 8.18
CA ARG A 32 5.27 29.29 7.41
C ARG A 32 4.67 29.65 6.04
N GLY A 33 3.38 29.99 5.98
CA GLY A 33 2.72 30.33 4.72
C GLY A 33 2.32 29.14 3.85
N ARG A 34 2.56 27.89 4.29
CA ARG A 34 2.31 26.68 3.50
C ARG A 34 1.25 25.81 4.17
N ARG A 35 0.21 25.47 3.41
CA ARG A 35 -0.82 24.50 3.79
C ARG A 35 -0.16 23.14 4.01
N VAL A 36 -0.43 22.51 5.16
CA VAL A 36 0.24 21.25 5.54
C VAL A 36 -0.63 20.02 5.32
N LEU A 37 -1.94 20.18 5.23
CA LEU A 37 -2.90 19.15 4.85
C LEU A 37 -3.78 19.72 3.74
N THR A 38 -3.86 19.03 2.59
CA THR A 38 -4.63 19.49 1.42
C THR A 38 -5.33 18.34 0.71
N VAL A 39 -6.50 18.59 0.14
CA VAL A 39 -7.17 17.72 -0.83
C VAL A 39 -7.16 18.39 -2.19
N ARG A 40 -6.85 17.64 -3.24
CA ARG A 40 -6.87 18.10 -4.63
C ARG A 40 -7.49 17.02 -5.52
N THR A 41 -7.94 17.38 -6.71
CA THR A 41 -8.42 16.40 -7.69
C THR A 41 -8.08 16.85 -9.10
N ASP A 42 -7.76 15.88 -9.95
CA ASP A 42 -7.66 16.04 -11.40
C ASP A 42 -8.91 15.49 -12.12
N SER A 43 -9.79 14.77 -11.42
CA SER A 43 -11.05 14.26 -11.96
C SER A 43 -12.16 14.28 -10.88
N PRO A 44 -12.93 15.39 -10.80
CA PRO A 44 -13.99 15.56 -9.82
C PRO A 44 -14.96 14.38 -9.79
N GLY A 45 -15.33 13.95 -8.58
CA GLY A 45 -16.26 12.84 -8.37
C GLY A 45 -15.65 11.44 -8.52
N ARG A 46 -14.45 11.30 -9.09
CA ARG A 46 -13.78 10.00 -9.30
C ARG A 46 -12.38 9.90 -8.72
N HIS A 47 -11.77 11.00 -8.31
CA HIS A 47 -10.41 11.02 -7.81
C HIS A 47 -10.22 12.08 -6.72
N ALA A 48 -9.37 11.79 -5.75
CA ALA A 48 -8.87 12.77 -4.82
C ALA A 48 -7.45 12.40 -4.37
N GLU A 49 -6.58 13.40 -4.32
CA GLU A 49 -5.25 13.34 -3.73
C GLU A 49 -5.27 14.08 -2.39
N ILE A 50 -4.97 13.37 -1.31
CA ILE A 50 -4.90 13.92 0.05
C ILE A 50 -3.43 13.93 0.47
N ARG A 51 -2.88 15.13 0.62
CA ARG A 51 -1.47 15.35 0.96
C ARG A 51 -1.34 15.86 2.39
N ALA A 52 -0.87 14.99 3.28
CA ALA A 52 -0.53 15.31 4.66
C ALA A 52 0.99 15.55 4.78
N ALA A 53 1.44 16.72 4.33
CA ALA A 53 2.86 17.07 4.23
C ALA A 53 3.58 17.04 5.59
N TYR A 54 2.88 17.33 6.69
CA TYR A 54 3.46 17.36 8.04
C TYR A 54 3.90 15.98 8.56
N ILE A 55 3.37 14.88 8.01
CA ILE A 55 3.75 13.48 8.28
C ILE A 55 4.29 12.78 7.01
N GLY A 56 4.63 13.55 5.97
CA GLY A 56 5.16 13.00 4.72
C GLY A 56 4.25 12.00 4.00
N THR A 57 2.93 12.06 4.25
CA THR A 57 1.98 11.06 3.75
C THR A 57 1.17 11.60 2.58
N LEU A 58 0.93 10.74 1.60
CA LEU A 58 0.12 10.99 0.42
C LEU A 58 -0.85 9.83 0.26
N LEU A 59 -2.14 10.15 0.17
CA LEU A 59 -3.20 9.19 -0.14
C LEU A 59 -3.83 9.59 -1.46
N VAL A 60 -4.18 8.59 -2.28
CA VAL A 60 -4.99 8.79 -3.48
C VAL A 60 -6.19 7.86 -3.39
N VAL A 61 -7.38 8.44 -3.51
CA VAL A 61 -8.64 7.71 -3.62
C VAL A 61 -9.11 7.82 -5.06
N ARG A 62 -9.40 6.69 -5.69
CA ARG A 62 -9.82 6.63 -7.09
C ARG A 62 -10.97 5.67 -7.26
N GLN A 63 -12.00 6.08 -7.97
CA GLN A 63 -13.04 5.17 -8.43
C GLN A 63 -12.68 4.59 -9.81
N SER A 64 -12.68 3.26 -9.90
CA SER A 64 -12.54 2.52 -11.15
C SER A 64 -13.74 1.58 -11.31
N GLY A 65 -14.61 1.88 -12.28
CA GLY A 65 -15.88 1.19 -12.44
C GLY A 65 -16.74 1.28 -11.18
N ARG A 66 -17.03 0.13 -10.58
CA ARG A 66 -17.85 0.00 -9.36
C ARG A 66 -17.02 -0.26 -8.09
N SER A 67 -15.75 0.11 -8.10
CA SER A 67 -14.84 -0.07 -6.96
C SER A 67 -14.15 1.24 -6.60
N LEU A 68 -13.82 1.38 -5.32
CA LEU A 68 -12.91 2.40 -4.82
C LEU A 68 -11.54 1.78 -4.55
N GLY A 69 -10.50 2.37 -5.11
CA GLY A 69 -9.10 2.07 -4.83
C GLY A 69 -8.50 3.10 -3.88
N LEU A 70 -7.62 2.63 -3.00
CA LEU A 70 -6.82 3.45 -2.10
C LEU A 70 -5.33 3.15 -2.33
N SER A 71 -4.59 4.18 -2.70
CA SER A 71 -3.12 4.14 -2.81
C SER A 71 -2.53 4.99 -1.70
N VAL A 72 -1.50 4.49 -1.00
CA VAL A 72 -0.88 5.19 0.15
C VAL A 72 0.65 5.18 0.02
N ARG A 73 1.25 6.38 0.11
CA ARG A 73 2.70 6.55 0.31
C ARG A 73 2.94 7.27 1.62
N SER A 74 3.66 6.63 2.53
CA SER A 74 3.98 7.18 3.85
C SER A 74 5.33 6.66 4.34
N PRO A 75 6.07 7.42 5.17
CA PRO A 75 7.29 6.92 5.81
C PRO A 75 7.00 5.70 6.69
N ARG A 76 7.91 4.73 6.71
CA ARG A 76 7.76 3.51 7.56
C ARG A 76 7.47 3.84 9.02
N GLY A 77 8.20 4.81 9.61
CA GLY A 77 7.96 5.21 10.99
C GLY A 77 6.57 5.80 11.27
N VAL A 78 5.84 6.26 10.24
CA VAL A 78 4.43 6.68 10.38
C VAL A 78 3.50 5.48 10.21
N LEU A 79 3.81 4.58 9.27
CA LEU A 79 3.11 3.31 9.03
C LEU A 79 3.45 2.20 10.03
N GLU A 80 4.25 2.47 11.06
CA GLU A 80 4.59 1.49 12.12
C GLU A 80 4.33 2.08 13.52
N ALA A 81 3.93 3.35 13.59
CA ALA A 81 3.64 4.05 14.84
C ALA A 81 2.21 3.79 15.32
N PHE A 82 1.99 2.63 15.91
CA PHE A 82 0.67 2.20 16.39
C PHE A 82 0.65 1.91 17.88
N HIS A 83 -0.54 2.04 18.46
CA HIS A 83 -0.77 1.60 19.83
C HIS A 83 -0.89 0.06 19.87
N PRO A 84 -0.34 -0.62 20.90
CA PRO A 84 -0.35 -2.08 20.99
C PRO A 84 -1.73 -2.74 20.89
N ASP A 85 -2.78 -2.02 21.27
CA ASP A 85 -4.16 -2.50 21.25
C ASP A 85 -4.80 -2.48 19.85
N HIS A 86 -4.10 -1.97 18.83
CA HIS A 86 -4.57 -1.88 17.45
C HIS A 86 -3.91 -2.99 16.61
N ASP A 87 -4.42 -4.20 16.78
CA ASP A 87 -3.87 -5.46 16.29
C ASP A 87 -4.11 -5.73 14.79
N LEU A 88 -5.16 -5.14 14.19
CA LEU A 88 -5.47 -5.35 12.77
C LEU A 88 -5.10 -4.18 11.86
N GLN A 89 -4.11 -4.38 11.00
CA GLN A 89 -3.69 -3.39 10.00
C GLN A 89 -3.30 -4.02 8.67
N LEU A 90 -4.23 -3.97 7.72
CA LEU A 90 -4.10 -4.67 6.44
C LEU A 90 -2.93 -4.16 5.59
N CYS A 91 -2.59 -2.87 5.66
CA CYS A 91 -1.48 -2.31 4.88
C CYS A 91 -0.10 -2.77 5.35
N VAL A 92 0.02 -3.22 6.61
CA VAL A 92 1.29 -3.66 7.20
C VAL A 92 1.38 -5.18 7.22
N TRP A 93 0.31 -5.84 7.68
CA TRP A 93 0.29 -7.28 7.94
C TRP A 93 -0.45 -8.10 6.87
N GLY A 94 -1.16 -7.43 5.96
CA GLY A 94 -2.04 -8.08 4.99
C GLY A 94 -3.31 -8.65 5.62
N CYS A 95 -4.05 -9.41 4.84
CA CYS A 95 -5.29 -10.02 5.29
C CYS A 95 -5.04 -11.22 6.23
N PRO A 96 -5.84 -11.39 7.29
CA PRO A 96 -5.86 -12.61 8.09
C PRO A 96 -6.11 -13.85 7.23
N ALA A 97 -5.56 -15.01 7.62
CA ALA A 97 -5.63 -16.23 6.81
C ALA A 97 -7.07 -16.63 6.43
N SER A 98 -8.03 -16.45 7.33
CA SER A 98 -9.46 -16.75 7.09
C SER A 98 -10.12 -15.86 6.03
N HIS A 99 -9.52 -14.71 5.69
CA HIS A 99 -10.02 -13.76 4.71
C HIS A 99 -9.18 -13.76 3.41
N ARG A 100 -8.23 -14.70 3.28
CA ARG A 100 -7.47 -14.88 2.05
C ARG A 100 -8.27 -15.75 1.08
N VAL A 101 -8.44 -15.28 -0.14
CA VAL A 101 -9.11 -16.03 -1.21
C VAL A 101 -8.09 -16.98 -1.84
N ASP A 102 -8.44 -18.25 -1.93
CA ASP A 102 -7.60 -19.26 -2.60
C ASP A 102 -7.80 -19.20 -4.12
N ALA A 103 -6.75 -18.83 -4.84
CA ALA A 103 -6.74 -18.70 -6.29
C ALA A 103 -6.92 -20.04 -7.03
N LEU A 104 -6.78 -21.19 -6.34
CA LEU A 104 -6.97 -22.53 -6.94
C LEU A 104 -8.42 -22.86 -7.33
N ARG A 105 -9.39 -22.02 -6.96
CA ARG A 105 -10.81 -22.22 -7.31
C ARG A 105 -11.23 -21.67 -8.67
N THR A 106 -10.34 -21.00 -9.39
CA THR A 106 -10.69 -20.36 -10.66
C THR A 106 -10.62 -21.34 -11.84
N PRO A 107 -11.64 -21.43 -12.72
CA PRO A 107 -11.58 -22.29 -13.90
C PRO A 107 -10.42 -21.90 -14.83
N PRO A 108 -9.65 -22.86 -15.36
CA PRO A 108 -8.43 -22.58 -16.12
C PRO A 108 -8.65 -21.76 -17.41
N HIS A 109 -9.81 -21.92 -18.07
CA HIS A 109 -10.14 -21.13 -19.26
C HIS A 109 -10.45 -19.66 -18.96
N ALA A 110 -11.09 -19.35 -17.83
CA ALA A 110 -11.35 -17.98 -17.39
C ALA A 110 -10.05 -17.27 -16.99
N ALA A 111 -9.09 -18.01 -16.43
CA ALA A 111 -7.77 -17.50 -16.10
C ALA A 111 -6.98 -17.06 -17.36
N GLY A 112 -6.96 -17.88 -18.43
CA GLY A 112 -6.19 -17.55 -19.63
C GLY A 112 -6.64 -16.28 -20.37
N ALA A 113 -7.95 -16.03 -20.47
CA ALA A 113 -8.47 -14.81 -21.09
C ALA A 113 -8.16 -13.56 -20.24
N ALA A 114 -8.31 -13.66 -18.93
CA ALA A 114 -7.97 -12.58 -18.00
C ALA A 114 -6.47 -12.25 -18.04
N GLU A 115 -5.61 -13.27 -18.07
CA GLU A 115 -4.16 -13.11 -18.19
C GLU A 115 -3.74 -12.37 -19.46
N ALA A 116 -4.34 -12.69 -20.60
CA ALA A 116 -4.07 -12.03 -21.88
C ALA A 116 -4.50 -10.56 -21.86
N HIS A 117 -5.69 -10.27 -21.34
CA HIS A 117 -6.20 -8.90 -21.20
C HIS A 117 -5.32 -8.06 -20.28
N CYS A 118 -4.98 -8.57 -19.10
CA CYS A 118 -4.12 -7.86 -18.15
C CYS A 118 -2.69 -7.65 -18.68
N ALA A 119 -2.16 -8.59 -19.48
CA ALA A 119 -0.84 -8.47 -20.09
C ALA A 119 -0.78 -7.38 -21.17
N ALA A 120 -1.91 -7.05 -21.81
CA ALA A 120 -1.99 -5.95 -22.76
C ALA A 120 -2.02 -4.57 -22.09
N LEU A 121 -2.50 -4.49 -20.84
CA LEU A 121 -2.69 -3.24 -20.11
C LEU A 121 -1.51 -2.88 -19.19
N LEU A 122 -0.84 -3.89 -18.63
CA LEU A 122 0.17 -3.71 -17.60
C LEU A 122 1.55 -4.14 -18.13
N PRO A 123 2.59 -3.32 -17.90
CA PRO A 123 3.90 -3.52 -18.54
C PRO A 123 4.69 -4.70 -17.97
N THR A 124 4.37 -5.13 -16.76
CA THR A 124 5.14 -6.12 -15.98
C THR A 124 4.17 -7.10 -15.33
N ARG A 125 4.55 -8.38 -15.25
CA ARG A 125 3.80 -9.42 -14.52
C ARG A 125 4.11 -9.38 -13.03
N ASP A 126 3.71 -8.29 -12.38
CA ASP A 126 3.96 -8.02 -10.96
C ASP A 126 2.65 -8.01 -10.14
N VAL A 127 2.68 -7.44 -8.94
CA VAL A 127 1.48 -7.33 -8.08
C VAL A 127 0.28 -6.67 -8.76
N TYR A 128 0.48 -5.67 -9.64
CA TYR A 128 -0.65 -5.03 -10.34
C TYR A 128 -1.24 -5.97 -11.38
N TYR A 129 -0.40 -6.71 -12.10
CA TYR A 129 -0.85 -7.72 -13.05
C TYR A 129 -1.66 -8.82 -12.36
N HIS A 130 -1.15 -9.35 -11.26
CA HIS A 130 -1.86 -10.39 -10.52
C HIS A 130 -3.16 -9.89 -9.89
N ALA A 131 -3.19 -8.64 -9.40
CA ALA A 131 -4.43 -8.01 -8.94
C ALA A 131 -5.46 -7.89 -10.08
N CYS A 132 -5.02 -7.45 -11.27
CA CYS A 132 -5.88 -7.39 -12.45
C CYS A 132 -6.48 -8.77 -12.78
N VAL A 133 -5.65 -9.81 -12.88
CA VAL A 133 -6.13 -11.16 -13.20
C VAL A 133 -7.11 -11.67 -12.13
N PHE A 134 -6.79 -11.44 -10.86
CA PHE A 134 -7.68 -11.78 -9.75
C PHE A 134 -9.03 -11.05 -9.86
N ASP A 135 -9.04 -9.74 -10.05
CA ASP A 135 -10.28 -8.96 -10.14
C ASP A 135 -11.15 -9.40 -11.31
N LEU A 136 -10.55 -9.63 -12.49
CA LEU A 136 -11.28 -10.08 -13.67
C LEU A 136 -11.87 -11.48 -13.50
N THR A 137 -11.12 -12.38 -12.88
CA THR A 137 -11.57 -13.77 -12.67
C THR A 137 -12.62 -13.86 -11.58
N ALA A 138 -12.52 -13.02 -10.54
CA ALA A 138 -13.48 -12.98 -9.44
C ALA A 138 -14.79 -12.25 -9.82
N SER A 139 -14.71 -11.17 -10.59
CA SER A 139 -15.90 -10.36 -10.95
C SER A 139 -16.55 -10.78 -12.27
N GLY A 140 -15.79 -11.34 -13.21
CA GLY A 140 -16.22 -11.55 -14.59
C GLY A 140 -16.39 -10.26 -15.41
N ASP A 141 -15.98 -9.10 -14.88
CA ASP A 141 -16.11 -7.78 -15.53
C ASP A 141 -14.75 -7.22 -15.93
N LEU A 142 -14.53 -7.10 -17.25
CA LEU A 142 -13.32 -6.52 -17.85
C LEU A 142 -13.03 -5.09 -17.37
N ASN A 143 -14.04 -4.32 -16.95
CA ASN A 143 -13.83 -2.97 -16.43
C ASN A 143 -13.09 -2.96 -15.08
N SER A 144 -13.08 -4.10 -14.37
CA SER A 144 -12.37 -4.24 -13.09
C SER A 144 -10.86 -4.08 -13.26
N SER A 145 -10.31 -4.35 -14.45
CA SER A 145 -8.88 -4.12 -14.72
C SER A 145 -8.45 -2.66 -14.52
N GLY A 146 -9.40 -1.71 -14.61
CA GLY A 146 -9.16 -0.29 -14.35
C GLY A 146 -8.68 0.02 -12.94
N ALA A 147 -9.01 -0.82 -11.94
CA ALA A 147 -8.52 -0.66 -10.57
C ALA A 147 -7.00 -0.88 -10.50
N ALA A 148 -6.51 -1.99 -11.06
CA ALA A 148 -5.09 -2.31 -11.11
C ALA A 148 -4.28 -1.29 -11.93
N VAL A 149 -4.81 -0.86 -13.09
CA VAL A 149 -4.17 0.17 -13.92
C VAL A 149 -4.09 1.51 -13.17
N GLY A 150 -5.16 1.91 -12.48
CA GLY A 150 -5.20 3.10 -11.65
C GLY A 150 -4.18 3.05 -10.51
N ALA A 151 -4.09 1.92 -9.80
CA ALA A 151 -3.14 1.73 -8.71
C ALA A 151 -1.68 1.83 -9.19
N LEU A 152 -1.35 1.31 -10.38
CA LEU A 152 -0.01 1.47 -10.97
C LEU A 152 0.29 2.94 -11.32
N GLN A 153 -0.69 3.67 -11.85
CA GLN A 153 -0.54 5.10 -12.16
C GLN A 153 -0.31 5.93 -10.89
N ASP A 154 -1.08 5.65 -9.84
CA ASP A 154 -0.93 6.32 -8.54
C ASP A 154 0.44 6.01 -7.93
N ALA A 155 0.89 4.75 -7.96
CA ALA A 155 2.20 4.39 -7.44
C ALA A 155 3.33 5.10 -8.19
N ARG A 156 3.23 5.24 -9.51
CA ARG A 156 4.19 6.00 -10.33
C ARG A 156 4.22 7.48 -9.98
N SER A 157 3.06 8.13 -9.77
CA SER A 157 3.01 9.54 -9.36
C SER A 157 3.56 9.74 -7.94
N MET A 158 3.39 8.72 -7.09
CA MET A 158 3.94 8.67 -5.74
C MET A 158 5.46 8.41 -5.72
N THR A 159 6.05 7.73 -6.69
CA THR A 159 7.50 7.47 -6.74
C THR A 159 8.17 8.35 -7.80
N GLY A 160 8.80 9.46 -7.39
CA GLY A 160 9.34 10.44 -8.32
C GLY A 160 10.35 9.91 -9.36
N SER A 161 11.07 8.81 -9.09
CA SER A 161 12.09 8.24 -9.99
C SER A 161 11.72 6.90 -10.64
N GLY A 162 10.48 6.41 -10.46
CA GLY A 162 10.03 5.11 -10.98
C GLY A 162 10.71 3.86 -10.39
N GLN A 163 11.70 4.04 -9.51
CA GLN A 163 12.35 2.94 -8.79
C GLN A 163 11.42 2.43 -7.67
N GLY A 164 11.18 1.11 -7.65
CA GLY A 164 10.45 0.45 -6.56
C GLY A 164 8.92 0.38 -6.71
N VAL A 165 8.37 0.73 -7.87
CA VAL A 165 6.92 0.57 -8.14
C VAL A 165 6.55 -0.89 -8.36
N HIS A 166 7.39 -1.62 -9.10
CA HIS A 166 7.15 -3.02 -9.43
C HIS A 166 7.59 -3.90 -8.27
N LEU A 167 6.63 -4.54 -7.61
CA LEU A 167 6.85 -5.49 -6.52
C LEU A 167 6.59 -6.91 -7.06
N LEU A 168 7.55 -7.81 -6.86
CA LEU A 168 7.32 -9.22 -7.17
C LEU A 168 6.38 -9.84 -6.12
N PRO A 169 5.47 -10.74 -6.53
CA PRO A 169 4.61 -11.44 -5.59
C PRO A 169 5.41 -12.16 -4.50
N VAL A 170 4.91 -12.15 -3.26
CA VAL A 170 5.55 -12.85 -2.13
C VAL A 170 5.72 -14.34 -2.40
N ALA A 171 4.87 -14.97 -3.24
CA ALA A 171 5.06 -16.36 -3.66
C ALA A 171 6.34 -16.60 -4.50
N ALA A 172 6.89 -15.56 -5.14
CA ALA A 172 8.18 -15.60 -5.83
C ALA A 172 9.35 -15.25 -4.89
N ALA A 173 9.07 -14.62 -3.74
CA ALA A 173 10.01 -14.54 -2.65
C ALA A 173 9.99 -15.90 -1.93
N GLY A 174 10.93 -16.79 -2.28
CA GLY A 174 11.13 -18.04 -1.57
C GLY A 174 11.14 -17.83 -0.05
N PRO A 175 10.80 -18.87 0.75
CA PRO A 175 10.69 -18.72 2.19
C PRO A 175 11.92 -17.99 2.70
N ALA A 176 11.71 -16.87 3.39
CA ALA A 176 12.80 -16.17 4.07
C ALA A 176 13.45 -17.20 4.97
N GLY A 177 14.61 -17.71 4.54
CA GLY A 177 15.30 -18.78 5.24
C GLY A 177 15.48 -18.37 6.71
N PRO A 178 15.43 -19.33 7.65
CA PRO A 178 15.54 -19.02 9.06
C PRO A 178 16.78 -18.15 9.27
N ARG A 179 16.57 -16.94 9.82
CA ARG A 179 17.65 -16.06 10.27
C ARG A 179 18.54 -16.90 11.18
N GLN A 180 19.73 -17.24 10.70
CA GLN A 180 20.71 -17.94 11.54
C GLN A 180 20.98 -17.05 12.75
N PRO A 181 20.79 -17.56 13.98
CA PRO A 181 21.15 -16.79 15.16
C PRO A 181 22.65 -16.56 15.12
N LEU A 182 23.05 -15.29 15.06
CA LEU A 182 24.43 -14.87 15.25
C LEU A 182 24.85 -15.34 16.65
N VAL A 183 25.63 -16.41 16.71
CA VAL A 183 26.21 -16.91 17.95
C VAL A 183 27.25 -15.87 18.40
N PRO A 184 27.11 -15.21 19.55
CA PRO A 184 28.12 -14.26 20.02
C PRO A 184 29.40 -15.02 20.39
N LEU A 185 30.49 -14.66 19.72
CA LEU A 185 31.83 -15.23 19.88
C LEU A 185 32.50 -14.74 21.19
N SER A 186 31.81 -14.85 22.33
CA SER A 186 32.24 -14.25 23.59
C SER A 186 32.72 -15.26 24.66
N ILE A 187 32.90 -16.54 24.33
CA ILE A 187 33.29 -17.56 25.31
C ILE A 187 34.78 -17.98 25.18
N LEU A 188 35.55 -17.47 24.20
CA LEU A 188 37.01 -17.72 24.16
C LEU A 188 37.82 -16.90 25.17
N GLY A 189 37.25 -15.84 25.76
CA GLY A 189 37.97 -14.97 26.71
C GLY A 189 38.10 -15.52 28.14
N LEU A 190 37.20 -16.44 28.55
CA LEU A 190 37.20 -16.97 29.92
C LEU A 190 38.09 -18.21 30.08
N GLN A 191 38.40 -18.92 28.99
CA GLN A 191 39.33 -20.05 29.02
C GLN A 191 40.80 -19.60 29.06
N LEU A 192 41.14 -18.40 28.56
CA LEU A 192 42.52 -17.88 28.66
C LEU A 192 42.86 -17.38 30.07
N LEU A 193 41.86 -16.94 30.85
CA LEU A 193 42.07 -16.54 32.25
C LEU A 193 42.29 -17.74 33.20
N LEU A 194 41.77 -18.92 32.89
CA LEU A 194 42.00 -20.13 33.70
C LEU A 194 43.39 -20.77 33.47
N LEU A 195 44.05 -20.50 32.33
CA LEU A 195 45.41 -20.98 32.06
C LEU A 195 46.52 -20.09 32.66
N CYS A 196 46.19 -18.93 33.22
CA CYS A 196 47.13 -18.07 33.93
C CYS A 196 47.13 -18.28 35.46
N LEU A 197 46.29 -19.18 35.98
CA LEU A 197 46.18 -19.46 37.42
C LEU A 197 46.56 -20.89 37.83
N GLU A 198 47.15 -21.68 36.93
CA GLU A 198 47.84 -22.94 37.25
C GLU A 198 49.32 -22.87 36.82
#